data_AF-A0A7K0BSJ7-F1
#
_entry.id   AF-A0A7K0BSJ7-F1
#
_cell.length_a   1.000
_cell.length_b   1.000
_cell.length_c   1.000
_cell.angle_alpha   90.00
_cell.angle_beta   90.00
_cell.angle_gamma   90.00
#
_symmetry.space_group_name_H-M   'P 1'
#
loop_
_entity.id
_entity.type
_entity.pdbx_description
1 polymer ?
#
loop_
_entity_poly.entity_id
_entity_poly.type
_entity_poly.pdbx_seq_one_letter_code
_entity_poly.pdbx_strand_id
1 'polypeptide(L)'
;MITCEDIERAAGELQAANSAAEALGPLHRFMPPTDAQAAAQREVEAAAGRLEALTARRDAEQAEVAERGRREKAAGKYLTAAAAELEASRRKVAAAAADAQQALVALLSAGAEYDAAVCHHAADLVARGLPLDDEVGAEYETGGGRGKVRIRGKWTLGVDPSVVVLWVLSRVAHAQLPRRAVVWAPPPAIGPHRLLNGRVDGLLDDVPAVPTVPGA
;
A
#
# COMPACT_ATOMS: atom_id res chain seq x y z
N MET A 1 -12.00 6.68 29.15
CA MET A 1 -11.27 6.47 30.40
C MET A 1 -11.94 7.33 31.44
N ILE A 2 -12.65 6.69 32.38
CA ILE A 2 -13.23 7.39 33.54
C ILE A 2 -12.10 7.70 34.52
N THR A 3 -12.04 8.94 34.99
CA THR A 3 -10.98 9.40 35.90
C THR A 3 -11.42 9.31 37.37
N CYS A 4 -10.48 9.45 38.31
CA CYS A 4 -10.82 9.65 39.73
C CYS A 4 -11.68 10.90 39.92
N GLU A 5 -11.37 11.97 39.18
CA GLU A 5 -12.09 13.24 39.27
C GLU A 5 -13.57 13.09 38.86
N ASP A 6 -13.89 12.21 37.90
CA ASP A 6 -15.29 11.96 37.49
C ASP A 6 -16.10 11.25 38.58
N ILE A 7 -15.48 10.32 39.32
CA ILE A 7 -16.10 9.63 40.45
C ILE A 7 -16.23 10.56 41.66
N GLU A 8 -15.19 11.35 41.95
CA GLU A 8 -15.20 12.35 43.02
C GLU A 8 -16.26 13.42 42.78
N ARG A 9 -16.41 13.87 41.53
CA ARG A 9 -17.48 14.79 41.13
C ARG A 9 -18.87 14.18 41.33
N ALA A 10 -19.08 12.94 40.90
CA ALA A 10 -20.35 12.25 41.09
C ALA A 10 -20.67 11.97 42.58
N ALA A 11 -19.65 11.68 43.39
CA ALA A 11 -19.80 11.54 44.84
C ALA A 11 -20.16 12.87 45.51
N GLY A 12 -19.56 13.98 45.05
CA GLY A 12 -19.92 15.33 45.47
C GLY A 12 -21.35 15.72 45.11
N GLU A 13 -21.82 15.34 43.91
CA GLU A 13 -23.22 15.53 43.49
C GLU A 13 -24.19 14.75 44.38
N LEU A 14 -23.88 13.48 44.69
CA LEU A 14 -24.70 12.67 45.60
C LEU A 14 -24.72 13.26 47.02
N GLN A 15 -23.58 13.72 47.52
CA GLN A 15 -23.49 14.38 48.83
C GLN A 15 -24.32 15.66 48.87
N ALA A 16 -24.23 16.50 47.83
CA ALA A 16 -25.03 17.71 47.72
C ALA A 16 -26.54 17.41 47.66
N ALA A 17 -26.95 16.39 46.90
CA ALA A 17 -28.34 15.94 46.82
C ALA A 17 -28.86 15.42 48.17
N ASN A 18 -28.05 14.64 48.90
CA ASN A 18 -28.39 14.16 50.23
C ASN A 18 -28.54 15.32 51.23
N SER A 19 -27.61 16.28 51.26
CA SER A 19 -27.71 17.45 52.13
C SER A 19 -28.93 18.33 51.81
N ALA A 20 -29.29 18.45 50.53
CA ALA A 20 -30.51 19.14 50.12
C ALA A 20 -31.78 18.39 50.56
N ALA A 21 -31.79 17.07 50.47
CA ALA A 21 -32.89 16.24 50.96
C ALA A 21 -33.03 16.30 52.50
N GLU A 22 -31.91 16.27 53.24
CA GLU A 22 -31.89 16.39 54.70
C GLU A 22 -32.38 17.76 55.20
N ALA A 23 -32.09 18.83 54.46
CA ALA A 23 -32.56 20.19 54.78
C ALA A 23 -34.09 20.33 54.72
N LEU A 24 -34.79 19.43 54.01
CA LEU A 24 -36.26 19.39 53.94
C LEU A 24 -36.90 18.66 55.15
N GLY A 25 -36.09 18.13 56.07
CA GLY A 25 -36.54 17.45 57.28
C GLY A 25 -37.03 16.01 57.06
N PRO A 26 -37.17 15.22 58.14
CA PRO A 26 -37.50 13.80 58.04
C PRO A 26 -38.92 13.60 57.49
N LEU A 27 -39.09 12.54 56.68
CA LEU A 27 -40.41 12.09 56.27
C LEU A 27 -41.19 11.62 57.49
N HIS A 28 -42.28 12.32 57.81
CA HIS A 28 -43.20 11.86 58.84
C HIS A 28 -43.94 10.62 58.35
N ARG A 29 -43.81 9.50 59.07
CA ARG A 29 -44.33 8.16 58.73
C ARG A 29 -45.81 8.09 58.33
N PHE A 30 -46.60 9.11 58.68
CA PHE A 30 -48.05 9.17 58.46
C PHE A 30 -48.50 10.31 57.54
N MET A 31 -47.57 11.06 56.93
CA MET A 31 -47.88 12.10 55.94
C MET A 31 -47.27 11.74 54.58
N PRO A 32 -47.98 11.97 53.48
CA PRO A 32 -47.39 11.83 52.16
C PRO A 32 -46.22 12.83 52.02
N PRO A 33 -45.14 12.46 51.30
CA PRO A 33 -44.05 13.38 51.02
C PRO A 33 -44.57 14.61 50.29
N THR A 34 -44.02 15.79 50.60
CA THR A 34 -44.28 16.98 49.79
C THR A 34 -43.65 16.84 48.41
N ASP A 35 -44.14 17.59 47.42
CA ASP A 35 -43.56 17.57 46.07
C ASP A 35 -42.06 17.91 46.09
N ALA A 36 -41.63 18.77 47.00
CA ALA A 36 -40.21 19.11 47.21
C ALA A 36 -39.41 17.93 47.77
N GLN A 37 -39.95 17.18 48.74
CA GLN A 37 -39.31 15.98 49.28
C GLN A 37 -39.25 14.85 48.25
N ALA A 38 -40.31 14.68 47.45
CA ALA A 38 -40.34 13.70 46.37
C ALA A 38 -39.35 14.04 45.24
N ALA A 39 -39.19 15.33 44.90
CA ALA A 39 -38.19 15.78 43.94
C ALA A 39 -36.76 15.58 44.45
N ALA A 40 -36.47 15.97 45.69
CA ALA A 40 -35.15 15.76 46.30
C ALA A 40 -34.77 14.28 46.37
N GLN A 41 -35.73 13.40 46.69
CA GLN A 41 -35.52 11.95 46.70
C GLN A 41 -35.17 11.41 45.30
N ARG A 42 -35.84 11.88 44.24
CA ARG A 42 -35.51 11.49 42.86
C ARG A 42 -34.13 11.99 42.44
N GLU A 43 -33.72 13.17 42.90
CA GLU A 43 -32.39 13.71 42.62
C GLU A 43 -31.28 12.90 43.33
N VAL A 44 -31.52 12.48 44.58
CA VAL A 44 -30.63 11.55 45.30
C VAL A 44 -30.53 10.22 44.57
N GLU A 45 -31.65 9.63 44.15
CA GLU A 45 -31.67 8.36 43.41
C GLU A 45 -30.94 8.48 42.06
N ALA A 46 -31.14 9.59 41.34
CA ALA A 46 -30.45 9.85 40.08
C ALA A 46 -28.94 10.04 40.28
N ALA A 47 -28.52 10.78 41.30
CA ALA A 47 -27.11 10.98 41.63
C ALA A 47 -26.44 9.67 42.09
N ALA A 48 -27.13 8.86 42.89
CA ALA A 48 -26.66 7.55 43.33
C ALA A 48 -26.49 6.59 42.13
N GLY A 49 -27.47 6.53 41.23
CA GLY A 49 -27.38 5.72 40.01
C GLY A 49 -26.25 6.17 39.07
N ARG A 50 -25.97 7.48 38.98
CA ARG A 50 -24.82 8.00 38.22
C ARG A 50 -23.48 7.58 38.83
N LEU A 51 -23.33 7.70 40.15
CA LEU A 51 -22.12 7.27 40.86
C LEU A 51 -21.89 5.76 40.70
N GLU A 52 -22.93 4.95 40.88
CA GLU A 52 -22.86 3.50 40.70
C GLU A 52 -22.45 3.11 39.27
N ALA A 53 -23.06 3.74 38.25
CA ALA A 53 -22.72 3.48 36.85
C ALA A 53 -21.28 3.86 36.49
N LEU A 54 -20.77 4.98 37.01
CA LEU A 54 -19.39 5.41 36.77
C LEU A 54 -18.38 4.49 37.46
N THR A 55 -18.66 4.08 38.71
CA THR A 55 -17.83 3.12 39.44
C THR A 55 -17.80 1.76 38.73
N ALA A 56 -18.97 1.21 38.37
CA ALA A 56 -19.06 -0.07 37.66
C ALA A 56 -18.32 -0.04 36.32
N ARG A 57 -18.40 1.06 35.58
CA ARG A 57 -17.69 1.23 34.31
C ARG A 57 -16.18 1.37 34.50
N ARG A 58 -15.72 2.06 35.55
CA ARG A 58 -14.30 2.12 35.90
C ARG A 58 -13.76 0.74 36.28
N ASP A 59 -14.49 -0.01 37.10
CA ASP A 59 -14.08 -1.35 37.52
C ASP A 59 -14.00 -2.30 36.32
N ALA A 60 -14.94 -2.19 35.37
CA ALA A 60 -14.89 -2.93 34.11
C ALA A 60 -13.67 -2.54 33.25
N GLU A 61 -13.37 -1.24 33.11
CA GLU A 61 -12.18 -0.75 32.38
C GLU A 61 -10.89 -1.26 33.06
N GLN A 62 -10.82 -1.24 34.40
CA GLN A 62 -9.67 -1.75 35.14
C GLN A 62 -9.50 -3.27 35.00
N ALA A 63 -10.60 -4.02 35.05
CA ALA A 63 -10.58 -5.47 34.82
C ALA A 63 -10.13 -5.81 33.39
N GLU A 64 -10.58 -5.04 32.38
CA GLU A 64 -10.16 -5.22 30.99
C GLU A 64 -8.66 -4.96 30.82
N VAL A 65 -8.13 -3.89 31.43
CA VAL A 65 -6.69 -3.57 31.40
C VAL A 65 -5.87 -4.67 32.10
N ALA A 66 -6.34 -5.18 33.23
CA ALA A 66 -5.68 -6.29 33.93
C ALA A 66 -5.65 -7.58 33.09
N GLU A 67 -6.76 -7.91 32.43
CA GLU A 67 -6.85 -9.08 31.54
C GLU A 67 -6.11 -8.89 30.22
N ARG A 68 -5.98 -7.64 29.73
CA ARG A 68 -5.20 -7.32 28.54
C ARG A 68 -3.73 -7.72 28.72
N GLY A 69 -3.11 -7.40 29.85
CA GLY A 69 -1.73 -7.80 30.13
C GLY A 69 -1.54 -9.32 30.12
N ARG A 70 -2.52 -10.08 30.61
CA ARG A 70 -2.50 -11.56 30.56
C ARG A 70 -2.65 -12.09 29.14
N ARG A 71 -3.58 -11.54 28.35
CA ARG A 71 -3.77 -11.88 26.93
C ARG A 71 -2.54 -11.57 26.09
N GLU A 72 -1.95 -10.39 26.26
CA GLU A 72 -0.72 -9.98 25.57
C GLU A 72 0.47 -10.87 25.96
N LYS A 73 0.62 -11.20 27.24
CA LYS A 73 1.67 -12.13 27.69
C LYS A 73 1.47 -13.54 27.12
N ALA A 74 0.23 -14.04 27.08
CA ALA A 74 -0.10 -15.33 26.47
C ALA A 74 0.16 -15.33 24.96
N ALA A 75 -0.14 -14.23 24.28
CA ALA A 75 0.11 -14.04 22.85
C ALA A 75 1.57 -13.69 22.52
N GLY A 76 2.42 -13.40 23.51
CA GLY A 76 3.78 -12.90 23.30
C GLY A 76 4.62 -13.79 22.38
N LYS A 77 4.56 -15.12 22.57
CA LYS A 77 5.27 -16.08 21.69
C LYS A 77 4.80 -16.00 20.24
N TYR A 78 3.48 -15.87 20.03
CA TYR A 78 2.89 -15.72 18.70
C TYR A 78 3.31 -14.40 18.05
N LEU A 79 3.24 -13.29 18.80
CA LEU A 79 3.64 -11.97 18.30
C LEU A 79 5.12 -11.91 17.93
N THR A 80 6.00 -12.51 18.74
CA THR A 80 7.43 -12.60 18.41
C THR A 80 7.67 -13.45 17.17
N ALA A 81 6.99 -14.59 17.03
CA ALA A 81 7.10 -15.43 15.85
C ALA A 81 6.60 -14.71 14.59
N ALA A 82 5.44 -14.07 14.66
CA ALA A 82 4.87 -13.28 13.57
C ALA A 82 5.79 -12.10 13.19
N ALA A 83 6.35 -11.39 14.16
CA ALA A 83 7.30 -10.31 13.89
C ALA A 83 8.57 -10.82 13.18
N ALA A 84 9.11 -11.97 13.61
CA ALA A 84 10.27 -12.59 12.97
C ALA A 84 9.95 -13.04 11.53
N GLU A 85 8.77 -13.62 11.31
CA GLU A 85 8.31 -14.03 9.98
C GLU A 85 8.12 -12.83 9.04
N LEU A 86 7.47 -11.76 9.51
CA LEU A 86 7.28 -10.54 8.75
C LEU A 86 8.61 -9.87 8.40
N GLU A 87 9.55 -9.80 9.34
CA GLU A 87 10.88 -9.25 9.08
C GLU A 87 11.67 -10.12 8.10
N ALA A 88 11.58 -11.45 8.20
CA ALA A 88 12.18 -12.36 7.23
C ALA A 88 11.56 -12.18 5.83
N SER A 89 10.24 -12.04 5.74
CA SER A 89 9.54 -11.75 4.48
C SER A 89 9.98 -10.41 3.89
N ARG A 90 10.07 -9.35 4.71
CA ARG A 90 10.57 -8.04 4.30
C ARG A 90 11.98 -8.11 3.71
N ARG A 91 12.88 -8.87 4.35
CA ARG A 91 14.26 -9.07 3.85
C ARG A 91 14.29 -9.80 2.51
N LYS A 92 13.44 -10.82 2.33
CA LYS A 92 13.30 -11.52 1.05
C LYS A 92 12.85 -10.57 -0.07
N VAL A 93 11.86 -9.72 0.20
CA VAL A 93 11.40 -8.70 -0.76
C VAL A 93 12.52 -7.71 -1.09
N ALA A 94 13.24 -7.22 -0.08
CA ALA A 94 14.35 -6.28 -0.30
C ALA A 94 15.48 -6.89 -1.13
N ALA A 95 15.86 -8.14 -0.86
CA ALA A 95 16.87 -8.86 -1.65
C ALA A 95 16.41 -9.06 -3.10
N ALA A 96 15.17 -9.53 -3.31
CA ALA A 96 14.61 -9.70 -4.65
C ALA A 96 14.51 -8.37 -5.42
N ALA A 97 14.23 -7.26 -4.75
CA ALA A 97 14.23 -5.94 -5.37
C ALA A 97 15.64 -5.50 -5.79
N ALA A 98 16.66 -5.75 -4.97
CA ALA A 98 18.05 -5.47 -5.32
C ALA A 98 18.50 -6.31 -6.54
N ASP A 99 18.17 -7.60 -6.57
CA ASP A 99 18.47 -8.48 -7.70
C ASP A 99 17.76 -8.01 -8.98
N ALA A 100 16.49 -7.60 -8.88
CA ALA A 100 15.73 -7.06 -10.00
C ALA A 100 16.34 -5.74 -10.51
N GLN A 101 16.79 -4.85 -9.63
CA GLN A 101 17.48 -3.61 -10.03
C GLN A 101 18.76 -3.91 -10.81
N GLN A 102 19.58 -4.85 -10.34
CA GLN A 102 20.81 -5.25 -11.05
C GLN A 102 20.49 -5.84 -12.43
N ALA A 103 19.47 -6.71 -12.52
CA ALA A 103 19.02 -7.28 -13.79
C ALA A 103 18.50 -6.21 -14.76
N LEU A 104 17.77 -5.21 -14.27
CA LEU A 104 17.29 -4.09 -15.09
C LEU A 104 18.43 -3.20 -15.59
N VAL A 105 19.45 -2.95 -14.77
CA VAL A 105 20.66 -2.23 -15.21
C VAL A 105 21.36 -3.00 -16.32
N ALA A 106 21.57 -4.31 -16.15
CA ALA A 106 22.18 -5.15 -17.19
C ALA A 106 21.37 -5.14 -18.50
N LEU A 107 20.03 -5.19 -18.41
CA LEU A 107 19.15 -5.10 -19.57
C LEU A 107 19.26 -3.75 -20.29
N LEU A 108 19.30 -2.64 -19.53
CA LEU A 108 19.46 -1.31 -20.08
C LEU A 108 20.82 -1.13 -20.77
N SER A 109 21.90 -1.62 -20.15
CA SER A 109 23.24 -1.61 -20.74
C SER A 109 23.30 -2.39 -22.04
N ALA A 110 22.78 -3.62 -22.07
CA ALA A 110 22.74 -4.44 -23.28
C ALA A 110 21.90 -3.79 -24.40
N GLY A 111 20.76 -3.19 -24.04
CA GLY A 111 19.94 -2.42 -24.98
C GLY A 111 20.67 -1.22 -25.56
N ALA A 112 21.43 -0.49 -24.73
CA ALA A 112 22.19 0.68 -25.16
C ALA A 112 23.36 0.29 -26.07
N GLU A 113 24.07 -0.79 -25.75
CA GLU A 113 25.14 -1.34 -26.59
C GLU A 113 24.61 -1.79 -27.95
N TYR A 114 23.47 -2.48 -27.98
CA TYR A 114 22.81 -2.88 -29.23
C TYR A 114 22.41 -1.66 -30.07
N ASP A 115 21.73 -0.66 -29.46
CA ASP A 115 21.29 0.54 -30.19
C ASP A 115 22.50 1.34 -30.74
N ALA A 116 23.58 1.44 -29.96
CA ALA A 116 24.82 2.06 -30.40
C ALA A 116 25.45 1.31 -31.58
N ALA A 117 25.46 -0.03 -31.58
CA ALA A 117 25.95 -0.84 -32.70
C ALA A 117 25.13 -0.63 -33.97
N VAL A 118 23.79 -0.58 -33.85
CA VAL A 118 22.90 -0.30 -34.99
C VAL A 118 23.16 1.10 -35.55
N CYS A 119 23.27 2.12 -34.69
CA CYS A 119 23.56 3.49 -35.11
C CYS A 119 24.95 3.62 -35.76
N HIS A 120 25.96 2.96 -35.20
CA HIS A 120 27.31 2.93 -35.76
C HIS A 120 27.32 2.32 -37.16
N HIS A 121 26.72 1.14 -37.35
CA HIS A 121 26.67 0.50 -38.66
C HIS A 121 25.78 1.23 -39.66
N ALA A 122 24.71 1.90 -39.21
CA ALA A 122 23.93 2.79 -40.06
C ALA A 122 24.83 3.89 -40.61
N ALA A 123 25.53 4.62 -39.72
CA ALA A 123 26.44 5.70 -40.09
C ALA A 123 27.57 5.23 -41.03
N ASP A 124 28.15 4.06 -40.79
CA ASP A 124 29.18 3.49 -41.65
C ASP A 124 28.68 3.18 -43.07
N LEU A 125 27.44 2.70 -43.22
CA LEU A 125 26.83 2.46 -44.52
C LEU A 125 26.56 3.77 -45.27
N VAL A 126 26.09 4.80 -44.55
CA VAL A 126 25.94 6.16 -45.10
C VAL A 126 27.26 6.67 -45.66
N ALA A 127 28.33 6.59 -44.87
CA ALA A 127 29.65 7.09 -45.23
C ALA A 127 30.25 6.38 -46.46
N ARG A 128 29.78 5.17 -46.75
CA ARG A 128 30.16 4.36 -47.92
C ARG A 128 29.26 4.57 -49.14
N GLY A 129 28.29 5.49 -49.07
CA GLY A 129 27.36 5.77 -50.16
C GLY A 129 26.29 4.71 -50.34
N LEU A 130 25.93 3.99 -49.28
CA LEU A 130 24.89 2.95 -49.28
C LEU A 130 23.72 3.35 -48.34
N PRO A 131 22.99 4.44 -48.63
CA PRO A 131 21.75 4.77 -47.93
C PRO A 131 20.74 3.63 -48.06
N LEU A 132 19.90 3.46 -47.05
CA LEU A 132 18.91 2.39 -46.98
C LEU A 132 17.58 2.72 -47.64
N ASP A 133 17.34 3.99 -47.95
CA ASP A 133 16.17 4.44 -48.72
C ASP A 133 16.61 4.95 -50.10
N ASP A 134 15.93 4.44 -51.12
CA ASP A 134 16.08 4.85 -52.53
C ASP A 134 15.37 6.19 -52.82
N GLU A 135 14.72 6.79 -51.83
CA GLU A 135 14.17 8.14 -51.91
C GLU A 135 15.28 9.18 -51.68
N VAL A 136 15.82 9.67 -52.78
CA VAL A 136 16.73 10.82 -52.84
C VAL A 136 16.13 11.97 -52.01
N GLY A 137 16.72 12.24 -50.84
CA GLY A 137 16.38 13.41 -50.03
C GLY A 137 15.58 13.17 -48.76
N ALA A 138 15.34 11.93 -48.34
CA ALA A 138 14.96 11.68 -46.95
C ALA A 138 16.20 11.92 -46.09
N GLU A 139 16.20 13.03 -45.35
CA GLU A 139 17.15 13.32 -44.30
C GLU A 139 17.46 12.02 -43.54
N TYR A 140 18.74 11.70 -43.37
CA TYR A 140 19.10 10.96 -42.17
C TYR A 140 18.63 11.86 -41.04
N GLU A 141 17.42 11.63 -40.55
CA GLU A 141 16.90 12.24 -39.35
C GLU A 141 17.82 11.78 -38.22
N THR A 142 18.95 12.45 -38.09
CA THR A 142 19.65 12.73 -36.85
C THR A 142 18.79 13.65 -35.97
N GLY A 143 17.50 13.31 -35.88
CA GLY A 143 16.39 14.12 -35.39
C GLY A 143 15.25 13.18 -35.00
N GLY A 144 15.48 12.34 -33.98
CA GLY A 144 14.41 11.62 -33.27
C GLY A 144 14.11 10.18 -33.69
N GLY A 145 14.60 9.69 -34.84
CA GLY A 145 14.43 8.31 -35.29
C GLY A 145 15.65 7.44 -35.00
N ARG A 146 15.51 6.39 -34.16
CA ARG A 146 16.61 5.44 -33.88
C ARG A 146 17.11 4.74 -35.15
N GLY A 147 18.41 4.48 -35.23
CA GLY A 147 19.06 3.92 -36.43
C GLY A 147 18.37 2.64 -36.94
N LYS A 148 18.26 2.50 -38.26
CA LYS A 148 17.74 1.30 -38.92
C LYS A 148 18.78 0.84 -39.94
N VAL A 149 18.99 -0.46 -40.04
CA VAL A 149 19.98 -1.06 -40.95
C VAL A 149 19.40 -2.26 -41.66
N ARG A 150 19.62 -2.38 -42.98
CA ARG A 150 19.33 -3.59 -43.75
C ARG A 150 20.62 -4.19 -44.31
N ILE A 151 21.06 -5.30 -43.73
CA ILE A 151 22.26 -6.02 -44.19
C ILE A 151 21.81 -7.35 -44.78
N ARG A 152 22.18 -7.60 -46.05
CA ARG A 152 21.85 -8.85 -46.78
C ARG A 152 20.35 -9.20 -46.72
N GLY A 153 19.50 -8.19 -46.89
CA GLY A 153 18.05 -8.36 -46.91
C GLY A 153 17.38 -8.44 -45.53
N LYS A 154 18.15 -8.63 -44.43
CA LYS A 154 17.63 -8.66 -43.06
C LYS A 154 17.61 -7.26 -42.45
N TRP A 155 16.48 -6.89 -41.88
CA TRP A 155 16.33 -5.64 -41.13
C TRP A 155 16.84 -5.81 -39.69
N THR A 156 17.47 -4.76 -39.20
CA THR A 156 17.90 -4.56 -37.81
C THR A 156 17.51 -3.15 -37.43
N LEU A 157 16.69 -2.98 -36.39
CA LEU A 157 16.21 -1.67 -35.97
C LEU A 157 16.77 -1.35 -34.58
N GLY A 158 17.10 -0.08 -34.34
CA GLY A 158 17.43 0.43 -33.03
C GLY A 158 16.27 0.27 -32.04
N VAL A 159 16.56 0.42 -30.76
CA VAL A 159 15.58 0.22 -29.70
C VAL A 159 15.87 1.13 -28.51
N ASP A 160 14.82 1.65 -27.86
CA ASP A 160 14.99 2.30 -26.56
C ASP A 160 15.30 1.20 -25.56
N PRO A 161 16.40 1.29 -24.80
CA PRO A 161 16.59 0.42 -23.65
C PRO A 161 15.39 0.49 -22.69
N SER A 162 14.81 1.68 -22.49
CA SER A 162 13.66 1.91 -21.61
C SER A 162 12.40 1.17 -22.07
N VAL A 163 12.18 1.06 -23.38
CA VAL A 163 11.02 0.36 -23.94
C VAL A 163 11.17 -1.15 -23.79
N VAL A 164 12.40 -1.68 -23.88
CA VAL A 164 12.68 -3.10 -23.58
C VAL A 164 12.38 -3.41 -22.12
N VAL A 165 12.79 -2.55 -21.18
CA VAL A 165 12.46 -2.70 -19.75
C VAL A 165 10.95 -2.74 -19.52
N LEU A 166 10.21 -1.78 -20.08
CA LEU A 166 8.75 -1.72 -19.94
C LEU A 166 8.07 -2.97 -20.53
N TRP A 167 8.60 -3.50 -21.63
CA TRP A 167 8.10 -4.74 -22.23
C TRP A 167 8.33 -5.96 -21.33
N VAL A 168 9.54 -6.12 -20.76
CA VAL A 168 9.83 -7.21 -19.81
C VAL A 168 8.93 -7.10 -18.58
N LEU A 169 8.80 -5.91 -18.00
CA LEU A 169 7.95 -5.66 -16.84
C LEU A 169 6.48 -6.02 -17.12
N SER A 170 5.96 -5.61 -18.29
CA SER A 170 4.60 -5.93 -18.72
C SER A 170 4.38 -7.44 -18.82
N ARG A 171 5.32 -8.20 -19.42
CA ARG A 171 5.24 -9.67 -19.49
C ARG A 171 5.23 -10.34 -18.12
N VAL A 172 6.11 -9.90 -17.22
CA VAL A 172 6.18 -10.44 -15.85
C VAL A 172 4.89 -10.14 -15.09
N ALA A 173 4.43 -8.89 -15.14
CA ALA A 173 3.19 -8.47 -14.47
C ALA A 173 1.98 -9.28 -14.97
N HIS A 174 1.84 -9.47 -16.28
CA HIS A 174 0.74 -10.26 -16.86
C HIS A 174 0.79 -11.75 -16.48
N ALA A 175 1.98 -12.32 -16.25
CA ALA A 175 2.13 -13.73 -15.91
C ALA A 175 1.97 -14.02 -14.40
N GLN A 176 2.28 -13.04 -13.55
CA GLN A 176 2.47 -13.25 -12.10
C GLN A 176 1.38 -12.60 -11.24
N LEU A 177 0.78 -11.50 -11.70
CA LEU A 177 -0.19 -10.76 -10.90
C LEU A 177 -1.62 -11.27 -11.16
N PRO A 178 -2.41 -11.52 -10.11
CA PRO A 178 -3.81 -11.89 -10.26
C PRO A 178 -4.57 -10.79 -11.00
N ARG A 179 -5.44 -11.17 -11.93
CA ARG A 179 -6.23 -10.24 -12.79
C ARG A 179 -7.25 -9.39 -12.01
N ARG A 180 -7.29 -9.47 -10.68
CA ARG A 180 -8.28 -8.84 -9.82
C ARG A 180 -7.61 -7.78 -8.95
N ALA A 181 -7.99 -6.51 -9.17
CA ALA A 181 -8.03 -5.38 -8.22
C ALA A 181 -7.35 -4.06 -8.65
N VAL A 182 -6.77 -3.94 -9.85
CA VAL A 182 -6.33 -2.63 -10.33
C VAL A 182 -6.87 -2.42 -11.74
N VAL A 183 -7.69 -1.38 -11.90
CA VAL A 183 -7.79 -0.66 -13.18
C VAL A 183 -6.37 -0.19 -13.45
N TRP A 184 -5.56 -1.05 -14.05
CA TRP A 184 -4.25 -0.68 -14.55
C TRP A 184 -4.57 0.19 -15.75
N ALA A 185 -4.85 1.48 -15.48
CA ALA A 185 -4.61 2.48 -16.49
C ALA A 185 -3.11 2.34 -16.75
N PRO A 186 -2.68 1.78 -17.90
CA PRO A 186 -1.27 1.81 -18.21
C PRO A 186 -0.85 3.28 -18.07
N PRO A 187 0.26 3.60 -17.40
CA PRO A 187 0.81 4.94 -17.42
C PRO A 187 0.67 5.48 -18.85
N PRO A 188 0.16 6.71 -19.05
CA PRO A 188 -0.16 7.23 -20.38
C PRO A 188 1.03 7.20 -21.36
N ALA A 189 2.25 6.95 -20.87
CA ALA A 189 3.48 6.74 -21.63
C ALA A 189 3.81 5.28 -22.02
N ILE A 190 3.05 4.25 -21.60
CA ILE A 190 3.33 2.83 -22.00
C ILE A 190 2.68 2.45 -23.34
N GLY A 191 2.50 3.38 -24.27
CA GLY A 191 2.15 3.07 -25.67
C GLY A 191 3.21 2.27 -26.46
N PRO A 192 4.54 2.52 -26.31
CA PRO A 192 5.53 2.00 -27.26
C PRO A 192 5.93 0.54 -27.04
N HIS A 193 5.68 -0.06 -25.88
CA HIS A 193 6.10 -1.46 -25.63
C HIS A 193 5.34 -2.49 -26.50
N ARG A 194 4.10 -2.18 -26.92
CA ARG A 194 3.34 -3.06 -27.85
C ARG A 194 3.98 -3.09 -29.23
N LEU A 195 4.74 -2.05 -29.61
CA LEU A 195 5.48 -2.00 -30.87
C LEU A 195 6.68 -2.96 -30.90
N LEU A 196 7.08 -3.49 -29.74
CA LEU A 196 8.11 -4.52 -29.67
C LEU A 196 7.57 -5.92 -30.00
N ASN A 197 6.25 -6.13 -29.87
CA ASN A 197 5.62 -7.37 -30.32
C ASN A 197 5.44 -7.33 -31.84
N GLY A 198 6.09 -8.24 -32.56
CA GLY A 198 5.99 -8.30 -34.03
C GLY A 198 6.89 -7.31 -34.76
N ARG A 199 8.04 -6.95 -34.18
CA ARG A 199 9.07 -6.21 -34.92
C ARG A 199 9.54 -7.06 -36.10
N VAL A 200 9.74 -6.40 -37.25
CA VAL A 200 10.23 -7.07 -38.47
C VAL A 200 11.64 -7.67 -38.33
N ASP A 201 12.42 -7.23 -37.35
CA ASP A 201 13.76 -7.75 -37.07
C ASP A 201 13.76 -8.92 -36.08
N GLY A 202 12.60 -9.25 -35.47
CA GLY A 202 12.44 -10.36 -34.54
C GLY A 202 13.30 -10.28 -33.28
N LEU A 203 13.76 -9.08 -32.88
CA LEU A 203 14.73 -8.89 -31.79
C LEU A 203 14.39 -9.64 -30.49
N LEU A 204 13.09 -9.79 -30.19
CA LEU A 204 12.61 -10.37 -28.94
C LEU A 204 11.82 -11.69 -29.14
N ASP A 205 11.83 -12.24 -30.35
CA ASP A 205 11.03 -13.43 -30.69
C ASP A 205 11.52 -14.68 -29.94
N ASP A 206 12.82 -14.75 -29.63
CA ASP A 206 13.44 -15.86 -28.91
C ASP A 206 13.37 -15.73 -27.38
N VAL A 207 12.76 -14.66 -26.84
CA VAL A 207 12.66 -14.46 -25.39
C VAL A 207 11.57 -15.38 -24.80
N PRO A 208 11.94 -16.36 -23.94
CA PRO A 208 11.02 -17.38 -23.46
C PRO A 208 9.81 -16.81 -22.73
N ALA A 209 8.71 -17.57 -22.72
CA ALA A 209 7.51 -17.22 -21.95
C ALA A 209 7.82 -17.20 -20.45
N VAL A 210 7.30 -16.18 -19.75
CA VAL A 210 7.36 -16.12 -18.29
C VAL A 210 6.41 -17.21 -17.76
N PRO A 211 6.87 -18.13 -16.90
CA PRO A 211 6.00 -19.16 -16.32
C PRO A 211 4.87 -18.48 -15.54
N THR A 212 3.66 -19.01 -15.63
CA THR A 212 2.52 -18.52 -14.85
C THR A 212 2.50 -19.18 -13.48
N VAL A 213 2.16 -18.43 -12.43
CA VAL A 213 1.95 -19.04 -11.10
C VAL A 213 0.54 -19.63 -11.08
N PRO A 214 0.40 -20.97 -10.98
CA PRO A 214 -0.92 -21.58 -10.91
C PRO A 214 -1.61 -21.17 -9.60
N GLY A 215 -2.79 -20.55 -9.72
CA GLY A 215 -3.64 -20.22 -8.57
C GLY A 215 -3.54 -18.81 -8.01
N ALA A 216 -2.93 -17.86 -8.74
CA ALA A 216 -3.08 -16.42 -8.46
C ALA A 216 -4.46 -15.90 -8.88
#